data_AF-A0A101WTE6-F1
#
_entry.id   AF-A0A101WTE6-F1
#
_cell.length_a   1.000
_cell.length_b   1.000
_cell.length_c   1.000
_cell.angle_alpha   90.00
_cell.angle_beta   90.00
_cell.angle_gamma   90.00
#
_symmetry.space_group_name_H-M   'P 1'
#
loop_
_entity.id
_entity.type
_entity.pdbx_description
1 polymer ?
#
loop_
_entity_poly.entity_id
_entity_poly.type
_entity_poly.pdbx_seq_one_letter_code
_entity_poly.pdbx_strand_id
1 'polypeptide(L)' 'MSQFSDLDMLYDYEKDAVTAAMGYMTLATRAHHGDLRNIYLRLANEATNAHTKVSKLISQSGGVA' A
#
# COMPACT_ATOMS: atom_id res chain seq x y z
N MET A 1 8.32 26.83 -8.54
CA MET A 1 7.32 26.23 -7.64
C MET A 1 7.43 24.73 -7.83
N SER A 2 7.73 23.97 -6.78
CA SER A 2 8.02 22.53 -6.84
C SER A 2 6.80 21.79 -7.40
N GLN A 3 6.92 21.40 -8.67
CA GLN A 3 5.86 20.77 -9.45
C GLN A 3 6.02 19.25 -9.30
N PHE A 4 5.74 18.73 -8.10
CA PHE A 4 5.45 17.30 -8.00
C PHE A 4 4.21 17.07 -8.87
N SER A 5 4.37 16.31 -9.95
CA SER A 5 3.23 15.98 -10.79
C SER A 5 2.28 15.10 -9.99
N ASP A 6 0.97 15.16 -10.25
CA ASP A 6 0.00 14.26 -9.62
C ASP A 6 0.43 12.79 -9.76
N LEU A 7 1.18 12.47 -10.83
CA LEU A 7 1.77 11.17 -11.07
C LEU A 7 2.88 10.80 -10.07
N ASP A 8 3.77 11.74 -9.72
CA ASP A 8 4.82 11.51 -8.72
C ASP A 8 4.20 11.20 -7.36
N MET A 9 3.15 11.94 -6.98
CA MET A 9 2.39 11.71 -5.75
C MET A 9 1.71 10.32 -5.75
N LEU A 10 1.20 9.87 -6.90
CA LEU A 10 0.62 8.54 -7.03
C LEU A 10 1.67 7.43 -6.86
N TYR A 11 2.87 7.59 -7.41
CA TYR A 11 3.96 6.63 -7.22
C TYR A 11 4.42 6.56 -5.76
N ASP A 12 4.55 7.70 -5.08
CA ASP A 12 4.90 7.73 -3.66
C ASP A 12 3.82 7.03 -2.83
N TYR A 13 2.54 7.29 -3.12
CA TYR A 13 1.44 6.62 -2.45
C TYR A 13 1.43 5.09 -2.72
N GLU A 14 1.68 4.68 -3.95
CA GLU A 14 1.76 3.26 -4.33
C GLU A 14 2.86 2.55 -3.53
N LYS A 15 4.04 3.18 -3.43
CA LYS A 15 5.18 2.70 -2.67
C LYS A 15 4.88 2.60 -1.17
N ASP A 16 4.18 3.58 -0.61
CA ASP A 16 3.78 3.55 0.79
C ASP A 16 2.76 2.44 1.06
N ALA A 17 1.78 2.25 0.16
CA ALA A 17 0.78 1.21 0.28
C ALA A 17 1.40 -0.20 0.25
N VAL A 18 2.33 -0.47 -0.68
CA VAL A 18 3.02 -1.77 -0.73
C VAL A 18 3.93 -1.97 0.49
N THR A 19 4.62 -0.92 0.94
CA THR A 19 5.48 -0.97 2.14
C THR A 19 4.65 -1.27 3.39
N ALA A 20 3.48 -0.63 3.53
CA ALA A 20 2.55 -0.88 4.62
C ALA A 20 2.03 -2.33 4.58
N ALA A 21 1.62 -2.83 3.42
CA ALA A 21 1.16 -4.21 3.26
C ALA A 21 2.21 -5.23 3.72
N MET A 22 3.46 -5.06 3.28
CA MET A 22 4.58 -5.90 3.71
C MET A 22 4.87 -5.78 5.21
N GLY A 23 4.82 -4.56 5.75
CA GLY A 23 4.99 -4.29 7.17
C GLY A 23 3.95 -5.00 8.02
N TYR A 24 2.67 -4.87 7.68
CA TYR A 24 1.58 -5.56 8.39
C TYR A 24 1.68 -7.08 8.28
N MET A 25 2.05 -7.63 7.11
CA MET A 25 2.31 -9.07 6.98
C MET A 25 3.45 -9.52 7.90
N THR A 26 4.54 -8.76 7.97
CA THR A 26 5.66 -9.05 8.88
C THR A 26 5.20 -9.04 10.33
N LEU A 27 4.41 -8.04 10.74
CA LEU A 27 3.85 -7.97 12.09
C LEU A 27 2.89 -9.13 12.39
N ALA A 28 2.07 -9.53 11.42
CA ALA A 28 1.18 -10.69 11.56
C ALA A 28 1.95 -11.99 11.84
N THR A 29 3.08 -12.21 11.16
CA THR A 29 3.91 -13.40 11.40
C THR A 29 4.57 -13.42 12.78
N ARG A 30 4.79 -12.25 13.39
CA ARG A 30 5.41 -12.09 14.71
C ARG A 30 4.39 -11.99 15.85
N ALA A 31 3.11 -11.81 15.55
CA ALA A 31 2.07 -11.65 16.55
C ALA A 31 1.73 -13.00 17.23
N HIS A 32 1.97 -13.09 18.53
CA HIS A 32 1.60 -14.27 19.34
C HIS A 32 0.10 -14.32 19.67
N HIS A 33 -0.56 -13.15 19.77
CA HIS A 33 -2.00 -13.07 20.02
C HIS A 33 -2.79 -13.21 18.71
N GLY A 34 -3.73 -14.16 18.68
CA GLY A 34 -4.54 -14.45 17.50
C GLY A 34 -5.34 -13.26 16.97
N ASP A 35 -5.91 -12.45 17.87
CA ASP A 35 -6.69 -11.26 17.49
C ASP A 35 -5.80 -10.19 16.85
N LEU A 36 -4.62 -9.95 17.44
CA LEU A 36 -3.67 -8.98 16.90
C LEU A 36 -3.14 -9.42 15.53
N ARG A 37 -2.86 -10.72 15.36
CA ARG A 37 -2.53 -11.31 14.06
C ARG A 37 -3.64 -11.05 13.03
N ASN A 38 -4.89 -11.29 13.39
CA ASN A 38 -6.03 -11.06 12.50
C ASN A 38 -6.19 -9.59 12.11
N ILE A 39 -5.93 -8.66 13.03
CA ILE A 39 -5.91 -7.22 12.75
C ILE A 39 -4.83 -6.89 11.72
N TYR A 40 -3.60 -7.36 11.91
CA TYR A 40 -2.52 -7.12 10.96
C TYR A 40 -2.80 -7.73 9.59
N LEU A 41 -3.38 -8.93 9.52
CA LEU A 41 -3.79 -9.53 8.23
C LEU A 41 -4.86 -8.70 7.53
N ARG A 42 -5.83 -8.15 8.26
CA ARG A 42 -6.84 -7.24 7.69
C ARG A 42 -6.18 -5.96 7.16
N LEU A 43 -5.29 -5.34 7.93
CA LEU A 43 -4.57 -4.15 7.51
C LEU A 43 -3.69 -4.39 6.28
N ALA A 44 -3.01 -5.54 6.22
CA ALA A 44 -2.24 -5.96 5.05
C ALA A 44 -3.13 -6.05 3.80
N ASN A 45 -4.28 -6.72 3.90
CA ASN A 45 -5.22 -6.85 2.79
C ASN A 45 -5.78 -5.49 2.33
N GLU A 46 -6.14 -4.60 3.26
CA GLU A 46 -6.59 -3.25 2.91
C GLU A 46 -5.50 -2.43 2.20
N ALA A 47 -4.25 -2.53 2.67
CA ALA A 47 -3.11 -1.88 2.02
C ALA A 47 -2.85 -2.44 0.61
N THR A 48 -2.95 -3.76 0.41
CA THR A 48 -2.88 -4.38 -0.93
C THR A 48 -4.02 -3.93 -1.85
N ASN A 49 -5.23 -3.77 -1.31
CA ASN A 49 -6.36 -3.23 -2.07
C ASN A 49 -6.12 -1.77 -2.47
N ALA A 50 -5.56 -0.96 -1.57
CA ALA A 50 -5.19 0.43 -1.85
C ALA A 50 -4.11 0.51 -2.95
N HIS A 51 -3.04 -0.29 -2.85
CA HIS A 51 -2.02 -0.42 -3.89
C HIS A 51 -2.65 -0.73 -5.24
N THR A 52 -3.52 -1.76 -5.33
CA THR A 52 -4.20 -2.13 -6.58
C THR A 52 -5.02 -0.99 -7.19
N LYS A 53 -5.68 -0.16 -6.36
CA LYS A 53 -6.45 1.00 -6.84
C LYS A 53 -5.52 2.09 -7.38
N VAL A 54 -4.39 2.32 -6.73
CA VAL A 54 -3.43 3.35 -7.13
C VAL A 54 -2.65 2.94 -8.38
N SER A 55 -2.23 1.68 -8.50
CA SER A 55 -1.61 1.17 -9.74
C SER A 55 -2.52 1.35 -10.95
N LYS A 56 -3.84 1.17 -10.78
CA LYS A 56 -4.84 1.46 -11.82
C LYS A 56 -4.91 2.96 -12.15
N LEU A 57 -4.88 3.83 -11.14
CA LEU A 57 -4.88 5.29 -11.34
C LEU A 57 -3.61 5.77 -12.04
N ILE A 58 -2.44 5.25 -11.68
CA ILE A 58 -1.17 5.51 -12.36
C ILE A 58 -1.27 5.15 -13.84
N SER A 59 -1.75 3.93 -14.13
CA SER A 59 -1.94 3.46 -15.51
C SER A 59 -2.90 4.35 -16.30
N GLN A 60 -4.01 4.78 -15.68
CA GLN A 60 -4.98 5.70 -16.29
C GLN A 60 -4.42 7.11 -16.50
N SER A 61 -3.46 7.52 -15.66
CA SER A 61 -2.81 8.84 -15.72
C SER A 61 -1.61 8.86 -16.68
N GLY A 62 -1.37 7.77 -17.41
CA GLY A 62 -0.28 7.64 -18.38
C GLY A 62 1.07 7.21 -17.77
N GLY A 63 1.09 6.80 -16.50
CA GLY A 63 2.24 6.19 -15.85
C GLY A 63 2.34 4.67 -16.07
N VAL A 64 3.44 4.09 -15.60
CA VAL A 64 3.70 2.66 -15.61
C VAL A 64 3.80 2.19 -14.17
N ALA A 65 2.76 1.48 -13.71
CA ALA A 65 2.71 0.85 -12.40
C ALA A 65 3.39 -0.53 -12.40
#